data_AF-A0A954UVN2-F1
#
_entry.id   AF-A0A954UVN2-F1
#
_cell.length_a   1.000
_cell.length_b   1.000
_cell.length_c   1.000
_cell.angle_alpha   90.00
_cell.angle_beta   90.00
_cell.angle_gamma   90.00
#
_symmetry.space_group_name_H-M   'P 1'
#
loop_
_entity.id
_entity.type
_entity.pdbx_description
1 polymer ?
#
loop_
_entity_poly.entity_id
_entity_poly.type
_entity_poly.pdbx_seq_one_letter_code
_entity_poly.pdbx_strand_id
1 'polypeptide(L)'
;MEPITSQTFLLLLPEIMLFVLAVCIYVGGAFSNARSGWAWLAIMTLALAGFALSQQNVRVSNELITSGAQLSTGGIFVDSFGHCFRWVGILLGILFVLAYLPMQESDLFTEGLGSIVFIVIGV
;
A
#
# COMPACT_ATOMS: atom_id res chain seq x y z
N MET A 1 -2.77 -23.76 -15.32
CA MET A 1 -3.27 -22.66 -14.47
C MET A 1 -3.21 -23.19 -13.06
N GLU A 2 -2.21 -22.78 -12.27
CA GLU A 2 -2.21 -23.12 -10.85
C GLU A 2 -3.41 -22.44 -10.18
N PRO A 3 -4.12 -23.13 -9.27
CA PRO A 3 -5.23 -22.54 -8.55
C PRO A 3 -4.71 -21.38 -7.68
N ILE A 4 -5.49 -20.30 -7.59
CA ILE A 4 -5.20 -19.19 -6.68
C ILE A 4 -5.33 -19.74 -5.25
N THR A 5 -4.18 -19.95 -4.61
CA THR A 5 -4.12 -20.45 -3.24
C THR A 5 -4.33 -19.29 -2.26
N SER A 6 -4.88 -19.57 -1.07
CA SER A 6 -5.07 -18.57 0.01
C SER A 6 -3.78 -17.81 0.37
N GLN A 7 -2.63 -18.42 0.17
CA GLN A 7 -1.30 -17.79 0.33
C GLN A 7 -1.07 -16.62 -0.65
N THR A 8 -1.50 -16.75 -1.91
CA THR A 8 -1.37 -15.67 -2.91
C THR A 8 -2.19 -14.45 -2.51
N PHE A 9 -3.39 -14.66 -1.95
CA PHE A 9 -4.23 -13.57 -1.45
C PHE A 9 -3.58 -12.84 -0.27
N LEU A 10 -2.98 -13.59 0.66
CA LEU A 10 -2.28 -13.00 1.80
C LEU A 10 -1.04 -12.20 1.39
N LEU A 11 -0.37 -12.59 0.31
CA LEU A 11 0.78 -11.87 -0.26
C LEU A 11 0.41 -10.52 -0.87
N LEU A 12 -0.76 -10.44 -1.51
CA LEU A 12 -1.33 -9.24 -2.12
C LEU A 12 -2.12 -8.34 -1.14
N LEU A 13 -2.24 -8.75 0.12
CA LEU A 13 -3.06 -8.05 1.10
C LEU A 13 -2.69 -6.55 1.25
N PRO A 14 -1.41 -6.15 1.34
CA PRO A 14 -1.03 -4.74 1.42
C PRO A 14 -1.51 -3.94 0.20
N GLU A 15 -1.34 -4.48 -1.00
CA GLU A 15 -1.74 -3.85 -2.26
C GLU A 15 -3.25 -3.70 -2.35
N ILE A 16 -3.99 -4.75 -1.96
CA ILE A 16 -5.46 -4.72 -1.94
C ILE A 16 -5.96 -3.65 -0.97
N MET A 17 -5.34 -3.55 0.21
CA MET A 17 -5.68 -2.51 1.19
C MET A 17 -5.40 -1.11 0.64
N LEU A 18 -4.22 -0.88 0.06
CA LEU A 18 -3.88 0.39 -0.57
C LEU A 18 -4.86 0.75 -1.69
N PHE A 19 -5.22 -0.21 -2.55
CA PHE A 19 -6.18 -0.02 -3.64
C PHE A 19 -7.56 0.40 -3.12
N VAL A 20 -8.14 -0.38 -2.20
CA VAL A 20 -9.49 -0.11 -1.69
C VAL A 20 -9.53 1.25 -1.00
N LEU A 21 -8.53 1.56 -0.18
CA LEU A 21 -8.49 2.81 0.56
C LEU A 21 -8.18 4.01 -0.35
N ALA A 22 -7.34 3.86 -1.37
CA ALA A 22 -7.12 4.89 -2.38
C ALA A 22 -8.42 5.25 -3.11
N VAL A 23 -9.20 4.23 -3.53
CA VAL A 23 -10.53 4.43 -4.11
C VAL A 23 -11.46 5.14 -3.12
N CYS A 24 -11.47 4.74 -1.85
CA CYS A 24 -12.29 5.40 -0.83
C CYS A 24 -11.90 6.86 -0.61
N ILE A 25 -10.61 7.21 -0.61
CA ILE A 25 -10.15 8.60 -0.49
C ILE A 25 -10.57 9.40 -1.73
N TYR A 26 -10.33 8.84 -2.92
CA TYR A 26 -10.61 9.49 -4.19
C TYR A 26 -12.12 9.76 -4.37
N VAL A 27 -12.94 8.72 -4.21
CA VAL A 27 -14.40 8.80 -4.40
C VAL A 27 -15.07 9.43 -3.20
N GLY A 28 -14.71 9.02 -1.97
CA GLY A 28 -15.32 9.53 -0.74
C GLY A 28 -15.04 11.01 -0.52
N GLY A 29 -13.87 11.49 -0.96
CA GLY A 29 -13.53 12.90 -0.96
C GLY A 29 -14.47 13.78 -1.79
N ALA A 30 -15.11 13.24 -2.83
CA ALA A 30 -16.09 13.97 -3.63
C ALA A 30 -17.42 14.19 -2.88
N PHE A 31 -17.73 13.36 -1.88
CA PHE A 31 -18.99 13.43 -1.12
C PHE A 31 -18.85 14.15 0.22
N SER A 32 -17.63 14.43 0.70
CA SER A 32 -17.39 15.03 2.01
C SER A 32 -16.22 16.02 2.00
N ASN A 33 -16.50 17.25 2.43
CA ASN A 33 -15.52 18.33 2.57
C ASN A 33 -14.58 18.18 3.78
N ALA A 34 -14.53 17.01 4.43
CA ALA A 34 -13.67 16.74 5.58
C ALA A 34 -12.19 16.54 5.19
N ARG A 35 -11.56 17.56 4.59
CA ARG A 35 -10.21 17.48 3.99
C ARG A 35 -9.14 16.97 4.96
N SER A 36 -9.17 17.42 6.22
CA SER A 36 -8.24 16.95 7.26
C SER A 36 -8.45 15.47 7.61
N GLY A 37 -9.70 15.01 7.64
CA GLY A 37 -10.03 13.60 7.88
C GLY A 37 -9.49 12.68 6.79
N TRP A 38 -9.61 13.10 5.53
CA TRP A 38 -9.07 12.34 4.39
C TRP A 38 -7.54 12.28 4.38
N ALA A 39 -6.86 13.36 4.78
CA ALA A 39 -5.40 13.36 4.93
C ALA A 39 -4.93 12.37 6.00
N TRP A 40 -5.57 12.37 7.17
CA TRP A 40 -5.29 11.38 8.22
C TRP A 40 -5.58 9.96 7.76
N LEU A 41 -6.67 9.76 7.01
CA LEU A 41 -7.02 8.45 6.46
C LEU A 41 -5.97 7.96 5.46
N ALA A 42 -5.40 8.84 4.64
CA ALA A 42 -4.29 8.51 3.72
C ALA A 42 -3.03 8.07 4.48
N ILE A 43 -2.64 8.79 5.54
CA ILE A 43 -1.49 8.43 6.38
C ILE A 43 -1.74 7.09 7.08
N MET A 44 -2.93 6.90 7.66
CA MET A 44 -3.30 5.65 8.34
C MET A 44 -3.33 4.47 7.37
N THR A 45 -3.77 4.69 6.12
CA THR A 45 -3.75 3.69 5.06
C THR A 45 -2.33 3.19 4.79
N LEU A 46 -1.39 4.12 4.61
CA LEU A 46 0.02 3.78 4.36
C LEU A 46 0.66 3.11 5.58
N ALA A 47 0.33 3.55 6.79
CA ALA A 47 0.78 2.92 8.04
C ALA A 47 0.24 1.49 8.18
N LEU A 48 -1.04 1.25 7.87
CA LEU A 48 -1.65 -0.07 7.87
C LEU A 48 -1.05 -0.99 6.81
N ALA A 49 -0.74 -0.47 5.62
CA ALA A 49 -0.04 -1.22 4.58
C ALA A 49 1.38 -1.63 5.05
N GLY A 50 2.11 -0.71 5.71
CA GLY A 50 3.41 -1.01 6.32
C GLY A 50 3.31 -2.05 7.44
N PHE A 51 2.27 -1.98 8.26
CA PHE A 51 2.01 -3.00 9.28
C PHE A 51 1.65 -4.36 8.67
N ALA A 52 0.82 -4.39 7.64
CA ALA A 52 0.52 -5.63 6.92
C ALA A 52 1.78 -6.25 6.30
N LEU A 53 2.66 -5.42 5.73
CA LEU A 53 3.95 -5.83 5.18
C LEU A 53 4.91 -6.35 6.27
N SER A 54 4.95 -5.73 7.45
CA SER A 54 5.78 -6.22 8.56
C SER A 54 5.29 -7.59 9.07
N GLN A 55 3.97 -7.81 9.11
CA GLN A 55 3.39 -9.10 9.47
C GLN A 55 3.64 -10.18 8.43
N GLN A 56 3.72 -9.81 7.13
CA GLN A 56 4.20 -10.72 6.09
C GLN A 56 5.64 -11.16 6.37
N ASN A 57 6.53 -10.27 6.80
CA ASN A 57 7.90 -10.66 7.16
C ASN A 57 7.93 -11.71 8.25
N VAL A 58 7.18 -11.52 9.34
CA VAL A 58 7.19 -12.50 10.45
C VAL A 58 6.78 -13.90 9.99
N ARG A 59 5.87 -14.00 9.01
CA ARG A 59 5.32 -15.27 8.52
C ARG A 59 6.07 -15.88 7.33
N VAL A 60 6.62 -15.05 6.45
CA VAL A 60 7.20 -15.44 5.15
C VAL A 60 8.73 -15.35 5.17
N SER A 61 9.29 -14.36 5.87
CA SER A 61 10.74 -14.08 5.83
C SER A 61 11.59 -15.11 6.58
N ASN A 62 11.04 -15.77 7.63
CA ASN A 62 11.80 -16.77 8.38
C ASN A 62 12.16 -18.02 7.54
N GLU A 63 11.33 -18.33 6.54
CA GLU A 63 11.59 -19.44 5.60
C GLU A 63 12.33 -18.98 4.33
N LEU A 64 12.03 -17.82 3.72
CA LEU A 64 12.73 -17.36 2.51
C LEU A 64 14.13 -16.80 2.77
N ILE A 65 14.33 -15.98 3.81
CA ILE A 65 15.61 -15.27 4.06
C ILE A 65 16.70 -16.26 4.47
N THR A 66 16.34 -17.33 5.19
CA THR A 66 17.29 -18.37 5.63
C THR A 66 17.65 -19.35 4.52
N SER A 67 16.80 -19.52 3.50
CA SER A 67 16.98 -20.50 2.43
C SER A 67 17.38 -19.90 1.08
N GLY A 68 17.29 -18.57 0.90
CA GLY A 68 17.46 -17.92 -0.40
C GLY A 68 16.40 -18.34 -1.43
N ALA A 69 15.31 -18.97 -0.98
CA ALA A 69 14.28 -19.51 -1.85
C ALA A 69 13.37 -18.40 -2.37
N GLN A 70 13.08 -18.41 -3.67
CA GLN A 70 12.02 -17.59 -4.25
C GLN A 70 10.69 -18.32 -4.04
N LEU A 71 9.74 -17.68 -3.36
CA LEU A 71 8.36 -18.18 -3.37
C LEU A 71 7.69 -17.69 -4.66
N SER A 72 7.42 -18.63 -5.56
CA SER A 72 6.56 -18.44 -6.72
C SER A 72 5.23 -19.15 -6.42
N THR A 73 4.19 -18.37 -6.17
CA THR A 73 2.84 -18.89 -5.95
C THR A 73 1.89 -18.20 -6.92
N GLY A 74 1.67 -18.82 -8.08
CA GLY A 74 1.08 -18.15 -9.24
C GLY A 74 2.06 -17.17 -9.89
N GLY A 75 1.55 -16.24 -10.71
CA GLY A 75 2.37 -15.26 -11.45
C GLY A 75 3.06 -14.17 -10.61
N ILE A 76 3.24 -14.38 -9.31
CA ILE A 76 3.84 -13.44 -8.36
C ILE A 76 5.14 -14.02 -7.85
N PHE A 77 6.21 -13.23 -7.94
CA PHE A 77 7.54 -13.57 -7.44
C PHE A 77 7.85 -12.71 -6.22
N VAL A 78 8.13 -13.36 -5.08
CA VAL A 78 8.52 -12.66 -3.85
C VAL A 78 10.00 -12.91 -3.60
N ASP A 79 10.76 -11.82 -3.59
CA ASP A 79 12.20 -11.80 -3.32
C ASP A 79 12.51 -10.62 -2.38
N SER A 80 13.62 -10.70 -1.65
CA SER A 80 14.18 -9.67 -0.78
C SER A 80 14.31 -8.32 -1.48
N PHE A 81 14.59 -8.32 -2.79
CA PHE A 81 14.66 -7.10 -3.59
C PHE A 81 13.29 -6.42 -3.73
N GLY A 82 12.27 -7.12 -4.23
CA GLY A 82 10.91 -6.58 -4.34
C GLY A 82 10.35 -6.16 -2.98
N HIS A 83 10.70 -6.90 -1.93
CA HIS A 83 10.34 -6.54 -0.56
C HIS A 83 10.96 -5.21 -0.10
N CYS A 84 12.22 -4.92 -0.45
CA CYS A 84 12.86 -3.62 -0.18
C CYS A 84 12.13 -2.49 -0.90
N PHE A 85 11.75 -2.69 -2.17
CA PHE A 85 10.99 -1.70 -2.95
C PHE A 85 9.63 -1.39 -2.34
N ARG A 86 8.88 -2.42 -1.88
CA ARG A 86 7.60 -2.22 -1.16
C ARG A 86 7.74 -1.28 0.04
N TRP A 87 8.78 -1.44 0.86
CA TRP A 87 9.05 -0.52 1.96
C TRP A 87 9.39 0.89 1.51
N VAL A 88 10.22 1.02 0.48
CA VAL A 88 10.55 2.32 -0.12
C VAL A 88 9.31 3.01 -0.67
N GLY A 89 8.44 2.27 -1.36
CA GLY A 89 7.17 2.76 -1.90
C GLY A 89 6.27 3.32 -0.80
N ILE A 90 6.10 2.59 0.31
CA ILE A 90 5.30 3.06 1.46
C ILE A 90 5.90 4.32 2.08
N LEU A 91 7.22 4.36 2.30
CA LEU A 91 7.91 5.53 2.88
C LEU A 91 7.79 6.76 1.96
N LEU A 92 7.97 6.58 0.66
CA LEU A 92 7.78 7.64 -0.33
C LEU A 92 6.33 8.11 -0.38
N GLY A 93 5.36 7.19 -0.31
CA GLY A 93 3.94 7.51 -0.21
C GLY A 93 3.63 8.39 1.00
N ILE A 94 4.18 8.05 2.18
CA ILE A 94 4.00 8.85 3.40
C ILE A 94 4.60 10.24 3.19
N LEU A 95 5.83 10.30 2.66
CA LEU A 95 6.51 11.56 2.39
C LEU A 95 5.71 12.44 1.41
N PHE A 96 5.16 11.86 0.34
CA PHE A 96 4.34 12.58 -0.63
C PHE A 96 3.02 13.07 -0.03
N VAL A 97 2.33 12.25 0.77
CA VAL A 97 1.12 12.69 1.48
C VAL A 97 1.44 13.87 2.40
N LEU A 98 2.52 13.79 3.17
CA LEU A 98 2.96 14.87 4.06
C LEU A 98 3.34 16.14 3.29
N ALA A 99 4.07 16.00 2.18
CA ALA A 99 4.43 17.11 1.29
C ALA A 99 3.21 17.73 0.61
N TYR A 100 2.11 16.97 0.47
CA TYR A 100 0.87 17.42 -0.16
C TYR A 100 -0.09 18.10 0.82
N LEU A 101 0.08 17.94 2.13
CA LEU A 101 -0.77 18.58 3.16
C LEU A 101 -0.97 20.10 2.98
N PRO A 102 0.05 20.90 2.61
CA PRO A 102 -0.15 22.34 2.40
C PRO A 102 -1.15 22.68 1.30
N MET A 103 -1.46 21.75 0.38
CA MET A 103 -2.43 21.95 -0.70
C MET A 103 -3.89 21.69 -0.30
N GLN A 104 -4.18 21.63 1.01
CA GLN A 104 -5.51 21.34 1.54
C GLN A 104 -6.60 22.34 1.07
N GLU A 105 -6.22 23.55 0.65
CA GLU A 105 -7.18 24.52 0.12
C GLU A 105 -7.66 24.21 -1.31
N SER A 106 -6.95 23.34 -2.04
CA SER A 106 -7.31 22.91 -3.39
C SER A 106 -8.63 22.11 -3.41
N ASP A 107 -9.46 22.37 -4.42
CA ASP A 107 -10.68 21.59 -4.66
C ASP A 107 -10.39 20.14 -5.06
N LEU A 108 -9.18 19.89 -5.61
CA LEU A 108 -8.72 18.57 -6.04
C LEU A 108 -7.89 17.84 -4.98
N PHE A 109 -7.89 18.32 -3.73
CA PHE A 109 -7.01 17.80 -2.68
C PHE A 109 -7.20 16.30 -2.41
N THR A 110 -8.44 15.83 -2.34
CA THR A 110 -8.74 14.41 -2.07
C THR A 110 -8.42 13.52 -3.26
N GLU A 111 -8.62 14.00 -4.48
CA GLU A 111 -8.19 13.31 -5.70
C GLU A 111 -6.67 13.18 -5.78
N GLY A 112 -5.95 14.24 -5.41
CA GLY A 112 -4.49 14.24 -5.31
C GLY A 112 -3.98 13.25 -4.28
N LEU A 113 -4.57 13.23 -3.08
CA LEU A 113 -4.24 12.24 -2.05
C LEU A 113 -4.51 10.80 -2.51
N GLY A 114 -5.67 10.54 -3.09
CA GLY A 114 -6.00 9.23 -3.64
C GLY A 114 -4.98 8.80 -4.71
N SER A 115 -4.60 9.72 -5.60
CA SER A 115 -3.59 9.48 -6.64
C SER A 115 -2.21 9.16 -6.06
N ILE A 116 -1.79 9.84 -5.00
CA ILE A 116 -0.53 9.56 -4.31
C ILE A 116 -0.55 8.13 -3.73
N VAL A 117 -1.63 7.73 -3.07
CA VAL A 117 -1.77 6.37 -2.53
C VAL A 117 -1.82 5.33 -3.67
N PHE A 118 -2.46 5.65 -4.79
CA PHE A 118 -2.49 4.79 -5.99
C PHE A 118 -1.11 4.51 -6.57
N ILE A 119 -0.23 5.51 -6.63
CA ILE A 119 1.14 5.37 -7.16
C ILE A 119 1.97 4.36 -6.36
N VAL A 120 1.66 4.16 -5.08
CA VAL A 120 2.37 3.23 -4.21
C VAL A 120 1.94 1.77 -4.45
N ILE A 121 0.81 1.54 -5.12
CA ILE A 121 0.30 0.19 -5.37
C ILE A 121 1.20 -0.53 -6.38
N GLY A 122 1.69 -1.71 -5.99
CA GLY A 122 2.47 -2.58 -6.88
C GLY A 122 3.95 -2.22 -6.97
N VAL A 123 4.42 -1.27 -6.16
CA VAL A 123 5.84 -1.13 -5.78
C VAL A 123 6.19 -2.23 -4.80
#